data_AF-A0A4T0BIX8-F1
#
_entry.id   AF-A0A4T0BIX8-F1
#
_cell.length_a   1.000
_cell.length_b   1.000
_cell.length_c   1.000
_cell.angle_alpha   90.00
_cell.angle_beta   90.00
_cell.angle_gamma   90.00
#
_symmetry.space_group_name_H-M   'P 1'
#
loop_
_entity.id
_entity.type
_entity.pdbx_description
1 polymer ?
#
loop_
_entity_poly.entity_id
_entity_poly.type
_entity_poly.pdbx_seq_one_letter_code
_entity_poly.pdbx_strand_id
1 'polypeptide(L)'
;MVGLRPSYYKFASFSTPRKTHHNMSSIKSLALLALATGFASVASAAETGKTTRYWDCCKGSCSWPGKADVSAPVTTCDKNDSPLTDANTASACDGGSAYMCSDQSPWAVSDDLAYGFAAVNIAGGSEDSWCCSCYKLTFTTTSIAGKSMIVQATNTGGDLGSNQFDLAIPGGGVGIFNACTDEYNAPSSGWGAQYGGISSNTCSTFPKALQSGCNFRFGDWFEGADNPEVEFERVACPAAITAKSGCKRTDDGAQSAVAAPVSSAVASSSVAQAKVAVASSSAVASSSSEAAPSAYSTSEAAPYVYEYDL
;
A
#
# COMPACT_ATOMS: atom_id res chain seq x y z
N MET A 1 -22.39 -3.79 60.98
CA MET A 1 -23.13 -4.10 62.21
C MET A 1 -24.13 -2.97 62.46
N VAL A 2 -25.41 -3.35 62.52
CA VAL A 2 -26.57 -2.68 63.16
C VAL A 2 -26.83 -1.19 62.89
N GLY A 3 -27.99 -0.91 62.26
CA GLY A 3 -28.80 0.26 62.62
C GLY A 3 -29.64 0.84 61.49
N LEU A 4 -30.92 0.46 61.39
CA LEU A 4 -32.09 1.35 61.64
C LEU A 4 -33.41 0.66 61.21
N ARG A 5 -34.42 0.84 62.06
CA ARG A 5 -35.73 0.18 62.09
C ARG A 5 -36.79 0.86 61.20
N PRO A 6 -37.90 0.15 60.84
CA PRO A 6 -39.03 0.69 60.09
C PRO A 6 -40.23 1.08 60.98
N SER A 7 -41.04 2.02 60.47
CA SER A 7 -42.38 2.47 60.90
C SER A 7 -43.18 2.71 59.61
N TYR A 8 -44.50 2.54 59.45
CA TYR A 8 -45.59 1.87 60.17
C TYR A 8 -46.84 2.07 59.28
N TYR A 9 -47.78 1.11 59.26
CA TYR A 9 -49.23 1.23 58.90
C TYR A 9 -49.59 1.64 57.45
N LYS A 10 -50.72 1.24 56.82
CA LYS A 10 -52.01 0.71 57.30
C LYS A 10 -52.72 0.01 56.13
N PHE A 11 -53.35 -1.13 56.37
CA PHE A 11 -54.32 -1.77 55.47
C PHE A 11 -55.71 -1.14 55.65
N ALA A 12 -56.45 -0.96 54.56
CA ALA A 12 -57.90 -0.77 54.56
C ALA A 12 -58.54 -1.61 53.45
N SER A 13 -59.71 -2.16 53.76
CA SER A 13 -60.39 -3.24 53.06
C SER A 13 -61.69 -2.76 52.40
N PHE A 14 -62.22 -3.63 51.54
CA PHE A 14 -63.62 -3.86 51.13
C PHE A 14 -64.22 -3.22 49.85
N SER A 15 -64.58 -4.16 48.96
CA SER A 15 -65.89 -4.42 48.33
C SER A 15 -66.38 -3.62 47.11
N THR A 16 -66.68 -4.41 46.06
CA THR A 16 -67.47 -4.23 44.82
C THR A 16 -68.85 -3.56 45.02
N PRO A 17 -69.47 -2.91 43.99
CA PRO A 17 -70.18 -3.68 42.94
C PRO A 17 -70.43 -3.02 41.55
N ARG A 18 -70.93 -3.89 40.66
CA ARG A 18 -71.98 -3.69 39.62
C ARG A 18 -71.56 -3.33 38.19
N LYS A 19 -71.81 -4.31 37.30
CA LYS A 19 -71.89 -4.18 35.84
C LYS A 19 -73.13 -3.37 35.43
N THR A 20 -72.96 -2.47 34.48
CA THR A 20 -74.03 -1.97 33.60
C THR A 20 -73.54 -2.02 32.14
N HIS A 21 -74.37 -2.58 31.27
CA HIS A 21 -74.18 -2.64 29.83
C HIS A 21 -74.44 -1.28 29.19
N HIS A 22 -73.59 -0.84 28.26
CA HIS A 22 -74.01 0.08 27.19
C HIS A 22 -73.37 -0.26 25.84
N ASN A 23 -74.22 -0.10 24.83
CA ASN A 23 -74.08 -0.42 23.42
C ASN A 23 -73.04 0.45 22.69
N MET A 24 -72.27 -0.20 21.82
CA MET A 24 -72.12 0.08 20.39
C MET A 24 -72.04 1.55 19.94
N SER A 25 -70.85 1.99 19.49
CA SER A 25 -70.77 2.76 18.24
C SER A 25 -69.36 2.71 17.62
N SER A 26 -69.34 2.29 16.37
CA SER A 26 -68.20 2.19 15.46
C SER A 26 -67.70 3.60 15.10
N ILE A 27 -66.43 3.90 15.39
CA ILE A 27 -65.71 5.00 14.75
C ILE A 27 -64.55 4.41 13.97
N LYS A 28 -64.70 4.50 12.65
CA LYS A 28 -63.79 4.05 11.62
C LYS A 28 -62.41 4.69 11.83
N SER A 29 -61.41 3.85 12.07
CA SER A 29 -60.01 4.20 11.95
C SER A 29 -59.72 4.63 10.51
N LEU A 30 -59.31 5.88 10.31
CA LEU A 30 -58.56 6.28 9.12
C LEU A 30 -57.61 7.42 9.51
N ALA A 31 -56.51 7.05 10.17
CA ALA A 31 -55.32 7.89 10.28
C ALA A 31 -54.21 7.16 9.52
N LEU A 32 -54.16 7.38 8.20
CA LEU A 32 -53.06 6.94 7.36
C LEU A 32 -51.96 8.00 7.48
N LEU A 33 -51.15 7.89 8.55
CA LEU A 33 -49.94 8.69 8.70
C LEU A 33 -48.88 8.07 7.78
N ALA A 34 -48.67 8.65 6.61
CA ALA A 34 -47.60 8.25 5.72
C ALA A 34 -46.24 8.55 6.38
N LEU A 35 -45.62 7.54 7.00
CA LEU A 35 -44.20 7.59 7.35
C LEU A 35 -43.39 7.47 6.06
N ALA A 36 -43.19 8.58 5.38
CA ALA A 36 -42.08 8.71 4.43
C ALA A 36 -40.79 8.85 5.25
N THR A 37 -40.22 7.71 5.67
CA THR A 37 -38.85 7.69 6.18
C THR A 37 -37.93 7.98 5.00
N GLY A 38 -37.59 9.26 4.83
CA GLY A 38 -36.48 9.65 3.97
C GLY A 38 -35.21 8.97 4.49
N PHE A 39 -34.64 8.09 3.69
CA PHE A 39 -33.25 7.66 3.88
C PHE A 39 -32.39 8.90 3.62
N ALA A 40 -32.09 9.66 4.67
CA ALA A 40 -30.97 10.58 4.62
C ALA A 40 -29.72 9.72 4.47
N SER A 41 -29.19 9.62 3.25
CA SER A 41 -27.85 9.09 3.02
C SER A 41 -26.90 10.01 3.78
N VAL A 42 -26.45 9.54 4.94
CA VAL A 42 -25.38 10.18 5.70
C VAL A 42 -24.15 10.06 4.82
N ALA A 43 -23.76 11.14 4.15
CA ALA A 43 -22.47 11.20 3.50
C ALA A 43 -21.44 11.19 4.63
N SER A 44 -20.81 10.04 4.86
CA SER A 44 -19.63 9.96 5.73
C SER A 44 -18.60 10.93 5.16
N ALA A 45 -18.10 11.86 5.98
CA ALA A 45 -17.00 12.72 5.57
C ALA A 45 -15.81 11.83 5.17
N ALA A 46 -15.18 12.13 4.04
CA ALA A 46 -13.97 11.42 3.63
C ALA A 46 -12.90 11.59 4.72
N GLU A 47 -12.27 10.49 5.12
CA GLU A 47 -11.16 10.55 6.06
C GLU A 47 -9.96 11.16 5.36
N THR A 48 -9.30 12.13 6.00
CA THR A 48 -8.12 12.80 5.43
C THR A 48 -6.86 12.37 6.14
N GLY A 49 -5.76 12.35 5.39
CA GLY A 49 -4.45 11.96 5.87
C GLY A 49 -3.32 12.74 5.21
N LYS A 50 -2.12 12.59 5.78
CA LYS A 50 -0.88 13.11 5.22
C LYS A 50 -0.01 11.96 4.75
N THR A 51 0.83 12.20 3.77
CA THR A 51 1.83 11.22 3.35
C THR A 51 3.24 11.70 3.62
N THR A 52 4.12 10.75 3.85
CA THR A 52 5.57 10.89 3.75
C THR A 52 6.09 9.78 2.85
N ARG A 53 7.42 9.63 2.75
CA ARG A 53 8.07 8.57 2.00
C ARG A 53 9.28 8.07 2.77
N TYR A 54 9.50 6.77 2.75
CA TYR A 54 10.65 6.13 3.40
C TYR A 54 11.10 4.86 2.69
N TRP A 55 12.32 4.45 2.98
CA TRP A 55 12.83 3.10 2.78
C TRP A 55 14.05 2.91 3.67
N ASP A 56 13.87 2.25 4.81
CA ASP A 56 14.89 2.05 5.84
C ASP A 56 15.49 0.63 5.85
N CYS A 57 14.94 -0.24 4.99
CA CYS A 57 15.26 -1.66 4.87
C CYS A 57 14.92 -2.51 6.10
N CYS A 58 14.32 -1.93 7.14
CA CYS A 58 13.98 -2.65 8.35
C CYS A 58 12.88 -3.69 8.09
N LYS A 59 12.84 -4.74 8.90
CA LYS A 59 11.64 -5.58 9.02
C LYS A 59 10.47 -4.71 9.49
N GLY A 60 9.42 -4.60 8.67
CA GLY A 60 8.19 -3.89 9.04
C GLY A 60 7.46 -4.54 10.21
N SER A 61 6.80 -3.75 11.04
CA SER A 61 6.19 -4.20 12.30
C SER A 61 5.11 -5.27 12.12
N CYS A 62 4.36 -5.25 11.01
CA CYS A 62 3.32 -6.24 10.69
C CYS A 62 3.89 -7.59 10.23
N SER A 63 5.21 -7.72 10.16
CA SER A 63 5.92 -8.98 9.88
C SER A 63 6.10 -9.84 11.13
N TRP A 64 5.71 -9.34 12.30
CA TRP A 64 5.74 -10.12 13.54
C TRP A 64 4.44 -10.92 13.73
N PRO A 65 4.53 -12.20 14.17
CA PRO A 65 3.36 -12.97 14.57
C PRO A 65 2.53 -12.28 15.66
N GLY A 66 1.21 -12.44 15.61
CA GLY A 66 0.30 -11.96 16.66
C GLY A 66 0.02 -10.45 16.64
N LYS A 67 0.45 -9.72 15.62
CA LYS A 67 0.16 -8.28 15.47
C LYS A 67 -1.27 -7.97 15.02
N ALA A 68 -1.91 -8.90 14.32
CA ALA A 68 -3.28 -8.82 13.84
C ALA A 68 -3.81 -10.22 13.48
N ASP A 69 -5.13 -10.34 13.29
CA ASP A 69 -5.77 -11.56 12.75
C ASP A 69 -5.58 -11.68 11.23
N VAL A 70 -4.53 -12.41 10.84
CA VAL A 70 -4.06 -12.54 9.46
C VAL A 70 -3.72 -13.99 9.11
N SER A 71 -3.78 -14.31 7.82
CA SER A 71 -3.37 -15.61 7.26
C SER A 71 -1.91 -15.97 7.54
N ALA A 72 -1.01 -14.99 7.43
CA ALA A 72 0.39 -15.03 7.83
C ALA A 72 0.86 -13.59 8.05
N PRO A 73 1.91 -13.32 8.85
CA PRO A 73 2.55 -12.00 8.91
C PRO A 73 3.11 -11.57 7.56
N VAL A 74 3.43 -10.29 7.41
CA VAL A 74 4.13 -9.79 6.22
C VAL A 74 5.46 -10.53 6.06
N THR A 75 5.73 -10.97 4.83
CA THR A 75 6.96 -11.68 4.47
C THR A 75 8.14 -10.74 4.59
N THR A 76 9.23 -11.22 5.19
CA THR A 76 10.52 -10.53 5.23
C THR A 76 11.54 -11.27 4.38
N CYS A 77 12.59 -10.60 3.97
CA CYS A 77 13.66 -11.19 3.18
C CYS A 77 14.99 -11.18 3.95
N ASP A 78 15.90 -12.05 3.55
CA ASP A 78 17.30 -11.97 3.96
C ASP A 78 18.04 -10.86 3.20
N LYS A 79 19.33 -10.68 3.49
CA LYS A 79 20.19 -9.67 2.85
C LYS A 79 20.30 -9.81 1.32
N ASN A 80 19.96 -10.97 0.76
CA ASN A 80 19.98 -11.23 -0.68
C ASN A 80 18.58 -11.15 -1.30
N ASP A 81 17.62 -10.54 -0.61
CA ASP A 81 16.24 -10.39 -1.06
C ASP A 81 15.53 -11.75 -1.25
N SER A 82 15.94 -12.78 -0.50
CA SER A 82 15.30 -14.09 -0.50
C SER A 82 14.28 -14.19 0.65
N PRO A 83 13.02 -14.59 0.39
CA PRO A 83 11.99 -14.69 1.44
C PRO A 83 12.40 -15.62 2.59
N LEU A 84 12.22 -15.13 3.82
CA LEU A 84 12.43 -15.86 5.06
C LEU A 84 11.16 -16.60 5.47
N THR A 85 11.30 -17.86 5.88
CA THR A 85 10.16 -18.66 6.36
C THR A 85 9.88 -18.45 7.86
N ASP A 86 10.86 -18.01 8.64
CA ASP A 86 10.69 -17.75 10.07
C ASP A 86 10.38 -16.28 10.34
N ALA A 87 9.10 -15.99 10.58
CA ALA A 87 8.60 -14.67 10.94
C ALA A 87 9.14 -14.16 12.30
N ASN A 88 9.78 -15.00 13.12
CA ASN A 88 10.45 -14.58 14.36
C ASN A 88 11.89 -14.12 14.16
N THR A 89 12.43 -14.22 12.93
CA THR A 89 13.76 -13.68 12.63
C THR A 89 13.81 -12.19 12.99
N ALA A 90 14.80 -11.81 13.79
CA ALA A 90 14.94 -10.43 14.27
C ALA A 90 15.20 -9.45 13.12
N SER A 91 14.69 -8.23 13.28
CA SER A 91 14.93 -7.13 12.33
C SER A 91 16.42 -6.82 12.23
N ALA A 92 16.92 -6.57 11.03
CA ALA A 92 18.28 -6.06 10.85
C ALA A 92 18.50 -4.71 11.57
N CYS A 93 17.44 -3.90 11.73
CA CYS A 93 17.51 -2.66 12.52
C CYS A 93 17.69 -2.87 14.03
N ASP A 94 17.50 -4.11 14.51
CA ASP A 94 17.72 -4.54 15.89
C ASP A 94 18.83 -5.60 16.00
N GLY A 95 19.76 -5.63 15.05
CA GLY A 95 20.90 -6.56 15.03
C GLY A 95 20.58 -7.98 14.54
N GLY A 96 19.40 -8.18 13.96
CA GLY A 96 18.99 -9.42 13.30
C GLY A 96 19.38 -9.50 11.82
N SER A 97 18.62 -10.28 11.05
CA SER A 97 18.91 -10.56 9.64
C SER A 97 17.67 -10.56 8.74
N ALA A 98 16.55 -10.02 9.23
CA ALA A 98 15.33 -9.83 8.44
C ALA A 98 15.21 -8.38 7.97
N TYR A 99 14.96 -8.22 6.67
CA TYR A 99 14.81 -6.97 5.95
C TYR A 99 13.42 -6.90 5.28
N MET A 100 13.00 -5.70 4.87
CA MET A 100 11.86 -5.53 3.98
C MET A 100 12.19 -6.08 2.59
N CYS A 101 11.35 -6.96 2.03
CA CYS A 101 11.55 -7.47 0.67
C CYS A 101 11.44 -6.35 -0.37
N SER A 102 12.31 -6.36 -1.37
CA SER A 102 12.35 -5.35 -2.43
C SER A 102 11.05 -5.28 -3.24
N ASP A 103 10.37 -6.41 -3.38
CA ASP A 103 9.13 -6.54 -4.14
C ASP A 103 7.93 -5.90 -3.43
N GLN A 104 8.13 -5.45 -2.18
CA GLN A 104 7.25 -4.54 -1.43
C GLN A 104 7.51 -3.06 -1.77
N SER A 105 8.05 -2.80 -2.96
CA SER A 105 8.12 -1.49 -3.62
C SER A 105 6.79 -1.11 -4.30
N PRO A 106 6.56 0.17 -4.61
CA PRO A 106 5.36 0.64 -5.30
C PRO A 106 5.45 0.45 -6.81
N TRP A 107 4.30 0.37 -7.49
CA TRP A 107 4.22 0.28 -8.95
C TRP A 107 2.94 0.88 -9.51
N ALA A 108 3.03 1.45 -10.71
CA ALA A 108 1.87 1.90 -11.47
C ALA A 108 1.10 0.72 -12.06
N VAL A 109 -0.23 0.77 -11.97
CA VAL A 109 -1.18 -0.19 -12.58
C VAL A 109 -1.81 0.43 -13.83
N SER A 110 -2.09 1.73 -13.78
CA SER A 110 -2.49 2.59 -14.89
C SER A 110 -2.01 4.01 -14.63
N ASP A 111 -2.32 4.95 -15.54
CA ASP A 111 -1.95 6.36 -15.38
C ASP A 111 -2.55 7.01 -14.12
N ASP A 112 -3.67 6.47 -13.63
CA ASP A 112 -4.42 7.00 -12.48
C ASP A 112 -4.41 6.08 -11.24
N LEU A 113 -3.87 4.86 -11.36
CA LEU A 113 -3.85 3.87 -10.27
C LEU A 113 -2.45 3.31 -10.06
N ALA A 114 -1.98 3.32 -8.81
CA ALA A 114 -0.80 2.57 -8.37
C ALA A 114 -1.13 1.68 -7.18
N TYR A 115 -0.27 0.70 -6.96
CA TYR A 115 -0.25 -0.12 -5.76
C TYR A 115 1.08 0.04 -5.02
N GLY A 116 1.07 -0.27 -3.73
CA GLY A 116 2.28 -0.28 -2.93
C GLY A 116 2.01 -0.62 -1.47
N PHE A 117 2.89 -0.13 -0.61
CA PHE A 117 2.95 -0.45 0.81
C PHE A 117 3.25 0.82 1.61
N ALA A 118 2.88 0.83 2.88
CA ALA A 118 3.12 1.97 3.75
C ALA A 118 3.32 1.55 5.21
N ALA A 119 4.08 2.36 5.95
CA ALA A 119 3.90 2.43 7.39
C ALA A 119 2.70 3.35 7.69
N VAL A 120 1.85 2.97 8.64
CA VAL A 120 0.61 3.73 8.90
C VAL A 120 0.43 4.02 10.39
N ASN A 121 -0.22 5.14 10.68
CA ASN A 121 -0.81 5.43 11.98
C ASN A 121 -2.21 6.01 11.75
N ILE A 122 -3.24 5.22 12.04
CA ILE A 122 -4.64 5.59 11.79
C ILE A 122 -5.32 5.99 13.11
N ALA A 123 -5.99 7.13 13.11
CA ALA A 123 -6.65 7.68 14.28
C ALA A 123 -7.64 6.69 14.89
N GLY A 124 -7.55 6.47 16.20
CA GLY A 124 -8.44 5.55 16.92
C GLY A 124 -8.18 4.06 16.64
N GLY A 125 -7.15 3.74 15.85
CA GLY A 125 -6.73 2.38 15.58
C GLY A 125 -5.52 1.93 16.41
N SER A 126 -5.10 0.71 16.13
CA SER A 126 -3.85 0.10 16.58
C SER A 126 -3.31 -0.84 15.49
N GLU A 127 -2.10 -1.39 15.69
CA GLU A 127 -1.54 -2.40 14.78
C GLU A 127 -2.50 -3.55 14.52
N ASP A 128 -3.28 -3.99 15.51
CA ASP A 128 -4.29 -5.03 15.35
C ASP A 128 -5.37 -4.67 14.31
N SER A 129 -5.73 -3.39 14.23
CA SER A 129 -6.73 -2.90 13.28
C SER A 129 -6.18 -2.63 11.87
N TRP A 130 -4.93 -2.16 11.76
CA TRP A 130 -4.40 -1.73 10.46
C TRP A 130 -3.43 -2.73 9.84
N CYS A 131 -2.74 -3.58 10.59
CA CYS A 131 -1.75 -4.47 10.00
C CYS A 131 -2.37 -5.34 8.91
N CYS A 132 -1.76 -5.26 7.73
CA CYS A 132 -2.18 -5.90 6.48
C CYS A 132 -3.54 -5.46 5.92
N SER A 133 -4.18 -4.43 6.48
CA SER A 133 -5.30 -3.75 5.85
C SER A 133 -4.82 -2.98 4.62
N CYS A 134 -5.68 -2.86 3.62
CA CYS A 134 -5.43 -2.00 2.46
C CYS A 134 -6.27 -0.73 2.54
N TYR A 135 -5.69 0.35 2.06
CA TYR A 135 -6.30 1.67 2.01
C TYR A 135 -6.17 2.22 0.60
N LYS A 136 -7.28 2.69 0.03
CA LYS A 136 -7.25 3.49 -1.19
C LYS A 136 -7.01 4.93 -0.79
N LEU A 137 -5.90 5.48 -1.25
CA LEU A 137 -5.51 6.87 -1.07
C LEU A 137 -5.85 7.61 -2.36
N THR A 138 -6.69 8.63 -2.29
CA THR A 138 -6.91 9.59 -3.38
C THR A 138 -6.11 10.83 -3.06
N PHE A 139 -5.10 11.14 -3.87
CA PHE A 139 -4.27 12.33 -3.64
C PHE A 139 -5.08 13.61 -3.88
N THR A 140 -4.93 14.60 -3.00
CA THR A 140 -5.69 15.86 -3.05
C THR A 140 -4.81 17.08 -3.32
N THR A 141 -3.49 16.94 -3.24
CA THR A 141 -2.52 18.03 -3.49
C THR A 141 -1.35 17.57 -4.38
N THR A 142 -0.49 18.53 -4.75
CA THR A 142 0.65 18.38 -5.69
C THR A 142 0.22 18.11 -7.14
N SER A 143 1.16 17.73 -8.02
CA SER A 143 0.87 17.46 -9.44
C SER A 143 0.07 16.17 -9.65
N ILE A 144 0.08 15.26 -8.67
CA ILE A 144 -0.61 13.97 -8.75
C ILE A 144 -2.03 13.97 -8.15
N ALA A 145 -2.58 15.14 -7.83
CA ALA A 145 -3.93 15.25 -7.29
C ALA A 145 -4.95 14.58 -8.24
N GLY A 146 -5.85 13.77 -7.67
CA GLY A 146 -6.83 12.96 -8.39
C GLY A 146 -6.37 11.52 -8.69
N LYS A 147 -5.06 11.25 -8.72
CA LYS A 147 -4.55 9.87 -8.82
C LYS A 147 -4.88 9.08 -7.54
N SER A 148 -5.04 7.77 -7.69
CA SER A 148 -5.31 6.87 -6.58
C SER A 148 -4.15 5.88 -6.36
N MET A 149 -3.78 5.64 -5.11
CA MET A 149 -2.84 4.59 -4.72
C MET A 149 -3.49 3.65 -3.73
N ILE A 150 -3.49 2.33 -3.98
CA ILE A 150 -3.88 1.36 -2.94
C ILE A 150 -2.62 0.86 -2.25
N VAL A 151 -2.54 1.10 -0.94
CA VAL A 151 -1.40 0.66 -0.13
C VAL A 151 -1.84 -0.39 0.88
N GLN A 152 -1.00 -1.40 1.11
CA GLN A 152 -1.12 -2.26 2.28
C GLN A 152 -0.26 -1.72 3.43
N ALA A 153 -0.84 -1.66 4.63
CA ALA A 153 -0.12 -1.33 5.84
C ALA A 153 0.77 -2.51 6.27
N THR A 154 2.09 -2.34 6.18
CA THR A 154 3.09 -3.37 6.53
C THR A 154 3.95 -2.99 7.74
N ASN A 155 3.84 -1.76 8.20
CA ASN A 155 4.62 -1.21 9.30
C ASN A 155 3.82 -0.13 10.07
N THR A 156 4.34 0.28 11.21
CA THR A 156 3.96 1.51 11.93
C THR A 156 5.23 2.24 12.36
N GLY A 157 5.20 3.57 12.37
CA GLY A 157 6.27 4.40 12.95
C GLY A 157 5.78 5.11 14.21
N GLY A 158 6.63 5.22 15.23
CA GLY A 158 6.31 5.91 16.48
C GLY A 158 6.28 7.44 16.34
N ASP A 159 6.86 7.96 15.26
CA ASP A 159 6.92 9.36 14.85
C ASP A 159 5.77 9.76 13.91
N LEU A 160 4.98 8.79 13.43
CA LEU A 160 3.85 9.07 12.56
C LEU A 160 2.74 9.79 13.34
N GLY A 161 2.29 10.91 12.80
CA GLY A 161 1.12 11.62 13.27
C GLY A 161 -0.18 10.86 13.01
N SER A 162 -1.28 11.41 13.51
CA SER A 162 -2.62 10.86 13.27
C SER A 162 -2.97 10.87 11.78
N ASN A 163 -3.46 9.74 11.26
CA ASN A 163 -3.78 9.53 9.83
C ASN A 163 -2.60 9.80 8.89
N GLN A 164 -1.43 9.30 9.24
CA GLN A 164 -0.24 9.40 8.40
C GLN A 164 0.06 8.08 7.69
N PHE A 165 0.38 8.19 6.40
CA PHE A 165 0.84 7.09 5.54
C PHE A 165 2.26 7.38 5.07
N ASP A 166 3.24 6.69 5.63
CA ASP A 166 4.63 6.77 5.16
C ASP A 166 4.83 5.78 4.04
N LEU A 167 4.84 6.26 2.79
CA LEU A 167 4.86 5.42 1.61
C LEU A 167 6.22 4.73 1.48
N ALA A 168 6.23 3.41 1.37
CA ALA A 168 7.45 2.65 1.15
C ALA A 168 7.92 2.87 -0.28
N ILE A 169 8.94 3.72 -0.46
CA ILE A 169 9.48 4.12 -1.76
C ILE A 169 11.02 4.07 -1.65
N PRO A 170 11.70 3.12 -2.34
CA PRO A 170 13.15 3.08 -2.33
C PRO A 170 13.79 4.43 -2.66
N GLY A 171 14.69 4.89 -1.79
CA GLY A 171 15.30 6.21 -1.91
C GLY A 171 14.43 7.35 -1.38
N GLY A 172 13.34 7.06 -0.65
CA GLY A 172 12.52 8.02 0.08
C GLY A 172 13.16 8.59 1.34
N GLY A 173 14.25 7.98 1.81
CA GLY A 173 14.96 8.33 3.05
C GLY A 173 14.83 7.21 4.07
N VAL A 174 15.90 6.98 4.83
CA VAL A 174 15.94 5.91 5.85
C VAL A 174 15.26 6.33 7.16
N GLY A 175 15.17 7.64 7.41
CA GLY A 175 14.53 8.16 8.61
C GLY A 175 15.34 7.83 9.87
N ILE A 176 14.67 7.37 10.92
CA ILE A 176 15.26 7.12 12.24
C ILE A 176 16.21 5.91 12.22
N PHE A 177 15.83 4.86 11.49
CA PHE A 177 16.58 3.61 11.40
C PHE A 177 17.28 3.49 10.04
N ASN A 178 18.27 2.60 9.92
CA ASN A 178 18.95 2.37 8.65
C ASN A 178 19.58 0.97 8.61
N ALA A 179 18.79 -0.02 8.19
CA ALA A 179 19.33 -1.33 7.82
C ALA A 179 19.89 -1.36 6.40
N CYS A 180 19.64 -0.34 5.56
CA CYS A 180 20.10 -0.32 4.17
C CYS A 180 21.62 -0.28 4.04
N THR A 181 22.32 0.29 5.02
CA THR A 181 23.78 0.20 5.10
C THR A 181 24.23 -1.25 5.23
N ASP A 182 23.60 -2.02 6.11
CA ASP A 182 23.95 -3.42 6.31
C ASP A 182 23.43 -4.32 5.19
N GLU A 183 22.29 -4.02 4.57
CA GLU A 183 21.72 -4.84 3.49
C GLU A 183 22.46 -4.63 2.17
N TYR A 184 22.58 -3.36 1.75
CA TYR A 184 22.96 -2.98 0.39
C TYR A 184 24.24 -2.15 0.33
N ASN A 185 24.95 -1.98 1.45
CA ASN A 185 26.08 -1.07 1.56
C ASN A 185 25.70 0.38 1.20
N ALA A 186 24.45 0.79 1.51
CA ALA A 186 24.04 2.18 1.36
C ALA A 186 24.85 3.10 2.30
N PRO A 187 25.05 4.39 1.94
CA PRO A 187 25.67 5.35 2.85
C PRO A 187 24.94 5.42 4.20
N SER A 188 25.60 5.94 5.24
CA SER A 188 25.06 5.98 6.61
C SER A 188 23.78 6.81 6.74
N SER A 189 23.51 7.73 5.81
CA SER A 189 22.25 8.49 5.71
C SER A 189 21.26 7.91 4.70
N GLY A 190 21.49 6.70 4.20
CA GLY A 190 20.85 6.15 3.00
C GLY A 190 21.42 6.73 1.71
N TRP A 191 20.75 6.50 0.57
CA TRP A 191 21.21 6.95 -0.75
C TRP A 191 21.10 8.47 -0.99
N GLY A 192 20.52 9.22 -0.06
CA GLY A 192 20.35 10.67 -0.15
C GLY A 192 20.29 11.31 1.23
N ALA A 193 19.44 12.31 1.40
CA ALA A 193 19.15 12.88 2.71
C ALA A 193 18.50 11.83 3.61
N GLN A 194 18.83 11.86 4.91
CA GLN A 194 18.26 10.92 5.89
C GLN A 194 16.72 10.91 5.86
N TYR A 195 16.11 12.09 5.77
CA TYR A 195 14.68 12.28 5.55
C TYR A 195 14.44 12.85 4.16
N GLY A 196 13.52 12.26 3.39
CA GLY A 196 13.20 12.68 2.02
C GLY A 196 14.10 12.08 0.94
N GLY A 197 15.25 11.49 1.33
CA GLY A 197 16.07 10.64 0.48
C GLY A 197 16.71 11.38 -0.69
N ILE A 198 16.73 10.76 -1.87
CA ILE A 198 17.31 11.37 -3.07
C ILE A 198 16.43 12.53 -3.56
N SER A 199 17.05 13.57 -4.12
CA SER A 199 16.37 14.77 -4.65
C SER A 199 16.29 14.83 -6.17
N SER A 200 16.93 13.89 -6.86
CA SER A 200 16.90 13.71 -8.31
C SER A 200 16.93 12.22 -8.62
N ASN A 201 16.56 11.85 -9.86
CA ASN A 201 16.53 10.45 -10.27
C ASN A 201 17.96 9.89 -10.43
N THR A 202 18.52 9.38 -9.33
CA THR A 202 19.78 8.62 -9.29
C THR A 202 19.54 7.12 -9.16
N CYS A 203 18.34 6.64 -9.51
CA CYS A 203 17.91 5.26 -9.28
C CYS A 203 18.76 4.21 -10.03
N SER A 204 19.53 4.59 -11.05
CA SER A 204 20.44 3.69 -11.75
C SER A 204 21.60 3.18 -10.89
N THR A 205 21.92 3.86 -9.78
CA THR A 205 22.98 3.45 -8.84
C THR A 205 22.48 2.53 -7.73
N PHE A 206 21.16 2.33 -7.62
CA PHE A 206 20.56 1.47 -6.59
C PHE A 206 20.78 -0.01 -6.90
N PRO A 207 20.70 -0.89 -5.88
CA PRO A 207 20.57 -2.33 -6.08
C PRO A 207 19.48 -2.64 -7.10
N LYS A 208 19.72 -3.61 -7.99
CA LYS A 208 18.86 -3.84 -9.16
C LYS A 208 17.39 -4.02 -8.79
N ALA A 209 17.12 -4.69 -7.68
CA ALA A 209 15.80 -4.99 -7.17
C ALA A 209 15.01 -3.73 -6.73
N LEU A 210 15.71 -2.67 -6.29
CA LEU A 210 15.10 -1.42 -5.82
C LEU A 210 14.91 -0.36 -6.92
N GLN A 211 15.51 -0.56 -8.10
CA GLN A 211 15.51 0.45 -9.16
C GLN A 211 14.10 0.78 -9.65
N SER A 212 13.20 -0.21 -9.78
CA SER A 212 11.83 0.04 -10.24
C SER A 212 11.05 0.89 -9.25
N GLY A 213 11.08 0.54 -7.95
CA GLY A 213 10.43 1.29 -6.88
C GLY A 213 11.01 2.70 -6.72
N CYS A 214 12.32 2.86 -6.89
CA CYS A 214 12.95 4.18 -6.91
C CYS A 214 12.47 5.01 -8.12
N ASN A 215 12.47 4.42 -9.31
CA ASN A 215 12.03 5.12 -10.53
C ASN A 215 10.55 5.48 -10.49
N PHE A 216 9.70 4.69 -9.82
CA PHE A 216 8.30 5.04 -9.59
C PHE A 216 8.14 6.45 -9.00
N ARG A 217 9.02 6.84 -8.07
CA ARG A 217 8.99 8.16 -7.42
C ARG A 217 9.15 9.31 -8.41
N PHE A 218 10.07 9.18 -9.36
CA PHE A 218 10.45 10.26 -10.28
C PHE A 218 9.88 10.12 -11.68
N GLY A 219 9.29 8.96 -11.98
CA GLY A 219 8.63 8.70 -13.25
C GLY A 219 7.26 9.37 -13.35
N ASP A 220 6.58 9.08 -14.45
CA ASP A 220 5.32 9.73 -14.86
C ASP A 220 4.14 9.49 -13.90
N TRP A 221 4.27 8.58 -12.94
CA TRP A 221 3.18 8.28 -12.02
C TRP A 221 3.19 9.16 -10.77
N PHE A 222 4.29 9.15 -10.01
CA PHE A 222 4.40 9.89 -8.74
C PHE A 222 5.02 11.28 -8.93
N GLU A 223 5.67 11.53 -10.08
CA GLU A 223 6.11 12.85 -10.54
C GLU A 223 7.00 13.65 -9.55
N GLY A 224 7.69 12.94 -8.65
CA GLY A 224 8.49 13.55 -7.60
C GLY A 224 7.68 14.31 -6.54
N ALA A 225 6.37 14.03 -6.41
CA ALA A 225 5.49 14.69 -5.45
C ALA A 225 6.06 14.67 -4.03
N ASP A 226 6.04 15.83 -3.37
CA ASP A 226 6.57 15.99 -2.02
C ASP A 226 5.43 15.99 -1.00
N ASN A 227 5.28 14.86 -0.30
CA ASN A 227 4.32 14.67 0.80
C ASN A 227 2.87 15.10 0.45
N PRO A 228 2.30 14.59 -0.65
CA PRO A 228 0.93 14.92 -1.04
C PRO A 228 -0.08 14.53 0.06
N GLU A 229 -1.13 15.32 0.19
CA GLU A 229 -2.24 15.02 1.09
C GLU A 229 -3.20 14.04 0.42
N VAL A 230 -3.96 13.32 1.24
CA VAL A 230 -4.88 12.28 0.75
C VAL A 230 -6.23 12.35 1.43
N GLU A 231 -7.25 11.95 0.68
CA GLU A 231 -8.43 11.32 1.25
C GLU A 231 -8.23 9.80 1.21
N PHE A 232 -8.66 9.07 2.23
CA PHE A 232 -8.49 7.63 2.27
C PHE A 232 -9.73 6.88 2.73
N GLU A 233 -9.81 5.63 2.30
CA GLU A 233 -10.79 4.66 2.78
C GLU A 233 -10.15 3.28 2.86
N ARG A 234 -10.59 2.47 3.84
CA ARG A 234 -10.20 1.05 3.91
C ARG A 234 -10.92 0.28 2.81
N VAL A 235 -10.19 -0.57 2.09
CA VAL A 235 -10.69 -1.36 0.96
C VAL A 235 -10.21 -2.80 1.05
N ALA A 236 -10.85 -3.70 0.29
CA ALA A 236 -10.36 -5.07 0.15
C ALA A 236 -9.00 -5.05 -0.53
N CYS A 237 -8.04 -5.80 0.01
CA CYS A 237 -6.71 -5.86 -0.54
C CYS A 237 -6.67 -6.51 -1.93
N PRO A 238 -6.15 -5.82 -2.97
CA PRO A 238 -5.91 -6.44 -4.25
C PRO A 238 -5.01 -7.68 -4.13
N ALA A 239 -5.33 -8.73 -4.88
CA ALA A 239 -4.53 -9.96 -4.91
C ALA A 239 -3.07 -9.69 -5.30
N ALA A 240 -2.82 -8.70 -6.16
CA ALA A 240 -1.48 -8.31 -6.57
C ALA A 240 -0.62 -7.76 -5.40
N ILE A 241 -1.24 -7.16 -4.37
CA ILE A 241 -0.54 -6.67 -3.18
C ILE A 241 -0.30 -7.82 -2.20
N THR A 242 -1.34 -8.59 -1.88
CA THR A 242 -1.24 -9.71 -0.92
C THR A 242 -0.37 -10.86 -1.41
N ALA A 243 -0.23 -11.05 -2.74
CA ALA A 243 0.70 -12.02 -3.31
C ALA A 243 2.18 -11.67 -3.05
N LYS A 244 2.51 -10.39 -2.83
CA LYS A 244 3.87 -9.91 -2.55
C LYS A 244 4.17 -9.95 -1.05
N SER A 245 3.24 -9.48 -0.22
CA SER A 245 3.45 -9.49 1.23
C SER A 245 3.21 -10.86 1.86
N GLY A 246 2.42 -11.73 1.25
CA GLY A 246 1.94 -12.97 1.87
C GLY A 246 0.95 -12.74 3.02
N CYS A 247 0.58 -11.49 3.33
CA CYS A 247 -0.28 -11.16 4.45
C CYS A 247 -1.67 -10.74 3.97
N LYS A 248 -2.70 -11.44 4.44
CA LYS A 248 -4.10 -11.09 4.22
C LYS A 248 -4.90 -11.21 5.50
N ARG A 249 -5.68 -10.17 5.83
CA ARG A 249 -6.58 -10.17 6.98
C ARG A 249 -7.78 -11.08 6.81
N THR A 250 -8.28 -11.62 7.90
CA THR A 250 -9.49 -12.46 7.92
C THR A 250 -10.76 -11.65 7.63
N ASP A 251 -10.77 -10.36 8.00
CA ASP A 251 -11.90 -9.44 7.80
C ASP A 251 -11.86 -8.68 6.45
N ASP A 252 -10.88 -8.96 5.60
CA ASP A 252 -10.67 -8.29 4.30
C ASP A 252 -11.89 -8.46 3.36
N GLY A 253 -12.56 -9.62 3.44
CA GLY A 253 -13.76 -9.91 2.63
C GLY A 253 -15.00 -9.08 2.98
N ALA A 254 -14.99 -8.35 4.09
CA ALA A 254 -16.05 -7.41 4.45
C ALA A 254 -15.86 -6.01 3.85
N GLN A 255 -14.70 -5.75 3.24
CA GLN A 255 -14.38 -4.45 2.66
C GLN A 255 -14.82 -4.34 1.21
N SER A 256 -15.10 -3.12 0.75
CA SER A 256 -15.44 -2.85 -0.65
C SER A 256 -14.26 -3.17 -1.56
N ALA A 257 -14.51 -3.92 -2.64
CA ALA A 257 -13.53 -4.13 -3.68
C ALA A 257 -13.37 -2.86 -4.53
N VAL A 258 -12.14 -2.44 -4.78
CA VAL A 258 -11.86 -1.40 -5.77
C VAL A 258 -11.85 -2.06 -7.15
N ALA A 259 -12.72 -1.60 -8.06
CA ALA A 259 -12.70 -2.08 -9.43
C ALA A 259 -11.33 -1.75 -10.03
N ALA A 260 -10.59 -2.78 -10.46
CA ALA A 260 -9.41 -2.57 -11.28
C ALA A 260 -9.84 -1.86 -12.57
N PRO A 261 -9.08 -0.87 -13.07
CA PRO A 261 -9.39 -0.27 -14.36
C PRO A 261 -9.31 -1.38 -15.41
N VAL A 262 -10.46 -1.70 -16.02
CA VAL A 262 -10.51 -2.56 -17.19
C VAL A 262 -9.78 -1.84 -18.31
N SER A 263 -8.59 -2.34 -18.67
CA SER A 263 -7.87 -1.85 -19.83
C SER A 263 -8.80 -2.03 -21.04
N SER A 264 -9.24 -0.91 -21.63
CA SER A 264 -10.12 -0.93 -22.78
C SER A 264 -9.33 -1.44 -23.98
N ALA A 265 -9.38 -2.76 -24.19
CA ALA A 265 -8.98 -3.35 -25.46
C ALA A 265 -9.94 -2.79 -26.53
N VAL A 266 -9.49 -1.75 -27.23
CA VAL A 266 -10.16 -1.26 -28.44
C VAL A 266 -10.14 -2.40 -29.45
N ALA A 267 -11.27 -3.10 -29.55
CA ALA A 267 -11.55 -4.00 -30.65
C ALA A 267 -11.49 -3.19 -31.95
N SER A 268 -10.37 -3.28 -32.66
CA SER A 268 -10.26 -2.77 -34.02
C SER A 268 -11.15 -3.63 -34.91
N SER A 269 -12.35 -3.14 -35.20
CA SER A 269 -13.23 -3.69 -36.23
C SER A 269 -12.50 -3.63 -37.57
N SER A 270 -12.00 -4.77 -38.03
CA SER A 270 -11.48 -4.96 -39.38
C SER A 270 -12.62 -4.85 -40.39
N VAL A 271 -12.78 -3.68 -41.00
CA VAL A 271 -13.55 -3.53 -42.24
C VAL A 271 -12.72 -4.12 -43.37
N ALA A 272 -13.17 -5.27 -43.86
CA ALA A 272 -12.65 -5.88 -45.08
C ALA A 272 -12.85 -4.91 -46.26
N GLN A 273 -11.76 -4.57 -46.95
CA GLN A 273 -11.85 -4.00 -48.29
C GLN A 273 -10.90 -4.73 -49.23
N ALA A 274 -11.49 -5.38 -50.22
CA ALA A 274 -10.82 -6.22 -51.19
C ALA A 274 -10.39 -5.41 -52.43
N LYS A 275 -9.12 -5.60 -52.80
CA LYS A 275 -8.49 -5.57 -54.14
C LYS A 275 -8.49 -4.25 -54.93
N VAL A 276 -7.31 -3.81 -55.36
CA VAL A 276 -6.85 -3.89 -56.78
C VAL A 276 -5.32 -4.02 -56.80
N ALA A 277 -4.84 -5.03 -57.53
CA ALA A 277 -3.43 -5.20 -57.87
C ALA A 277 -3.09 -4.37 -59.12
N VAL A 278 -1.98 -3.64 -59.08
CA VAL A 278 -1.26 -3.22 -60.29
C VAL A 278 0.22 -3.52 -60.06
N ALA A 279 0.72 -4.49 -60.82
CA ALA A 279 2.13 -4.76 -60.95
C ALA A 279 2.74 -3.78 -61.95
N SER A 280 3.95 -3.26 -61.68
CA SER A 280 4.99 -3.10 -62.71
C SER A 280 6.36 -2.90 -62.08
N SER A 281 7.28 -3.66 -62.67
CA SER A 281 8.68 -3.96 -62.42
C SER A 281 9.68 -2.81 -62.61
N SER A 282 10.82 -2.90 -61.90
CA SER A 282 12.23 -2.78 -62.38
C SER A 282 13.14 -2.98 -61.15
N ALA A 283 13.84 -4.12 -60.96
CA ALA A 283 15.23 -4.42 -61.40
C ALA A 283 16.23 -3.30 -60.98
N VAL A 284 17.38 -3.53 -60.31
CA VAL A 284 18.51 -4.45 -60.56
C VAL A 284 19.51 -4.47 -59.36
N ALA A 285 20.16 -5.63 -59.15
CA ALA A 285 21.47 -5.95 -58.49
C ALA A 285 21.72 -5.56 -57.01
N SER A 286 22.02 -6.48 -56.07
CA SER A 286 23.02 -7.57 -55.99
C SER A 286 24.46 -7.10 -55.75
N SER A 287 24.99 -7.31 -54.54
CA SER A 287 26.26 -8.02 -54.34
C SER A 287 26.47 -8.36 -52.86
N SER A 288 27.03 -9.55 -52.66
CA SER A 288 27.31 -10.27 -51.42
C SER A 288 28.79 -10.16 -51.06
N SER A 289 29.18 -10.80 -49.93
CA SER A 289 30.54 -11.21 -49.51
C SER A 289 31.39 -10.14 -48.83
N GLU A 290 32.28 -10.39 -47.86
CA GLU A 290 32.76 -11.58 -47.12
C GLU A 290 33.51 -11.03 -45.90
N ALA A 291 33.36 -11.61 -44.71
CA ALA A 291 34.38 -12.36 -43.96
C ALA A 291 35.57 -11.56 -43.35
N ALA A 292 35.91 -12.00 -42.14
CA ALA A 292 36.95 -11.53 -41.24
C ALA A 292 38.38 -11.64 -41.81
N PRO A 293 39.39 -11.14 -41.07
CA PRO A 293 40.18 -12.12 -40.34
C PRO A 293 40.65 -11.69 -38.93
N SER A 294 40.95 -12.71 -38.13
CA SER A 294 41.75 -12.66 -36.92
C SER A 294 43.24 -12.41 -37.24
N ALA A 295 43.99 -11.80 -36.33
CA ALA A 295 45.32 -12.28 -35.97
C ALA A 295 45.83 -11.67 -34.66
N TYR A 296 46.30 -12.57 -33.80
CA TYR A 296 47.20 -12.37 -32.67
C TYR A 296 48.43 -11.50 -32.99
N SER A 297 48.93 -10.78 -31.99
CA SER A 297 50.37 -10.80 -31.68
C SER A 297 50.66 -10.36 -30.24
N THR A 298 51.51 -11.17 -29.63
CA THR A 298 52.18 -11.10 -28.34
C THR A 298 53.28 -10.04 -28.30
N SER A 299 53.50 -9.42 -27.14
CA SER A 299 54.87 -9.07 -26.71
C SER A 299 54.95 -8.92 -25.19
N GLU A 300 56.02 -9.52 -24.68
CA GLU A 300 56.42 -9.81 -23.31
C GLU A 300 57.34 -8.73 -22.71
N ALA A 301 57.58 -8.86 -21.39
CA ALA A 301 58.63 -8.25 -20.55
C ALA A 301 58.31 -6.87 -19.95
N ALA A 302 58.65 -6.52 -18.70
CA ALA A 302 59.15 -7.16 -17.46
C ALA A 302 59.25 -6.00 -16.41
N PRO A 303 59.47 -6.26 -15.11
CA PRO A 303 59.07 -5.35 -14.02
C PRO A 303 60.18 -4.39 -13.55
N TYR A 304 59.78 -3.32 -12.86
CA TYR A 304 60.68 -2.57 -11.97
C TYR A 304 60.10 -2.53 -10.55
N VAL A 305 60.90 -3.07 -9.63
CA VAL A 305 60.81 -2.97 -8.17
C VAL A 305 61.95 -2.07 -7.72
N TYR A 306 61.67 -1.12 -6.82
CA TYR A 306 62.56 -0.56 -5.79
C TYR A 306 61.59 0.03 -4.73
N GLU A 307 61.38 -0.60 -3.58
CA GLU A 307 62.21 -0.66 -2.36
C GLU A 307 62.24 0.67 -1.56
N TYR A 308 61.88 0.50 -0.28
CA TYR A 308 61.87 1.35 0.92
C TYR A 308 62.66 2.67 0.95
N ASP A 309 62.05 3.68 1.59
CA ASP A 309 62.62 4.31 2.80
C ASP A 309 61.59 5.19 3.55
N LEU A 310 61.52 4.98 4.88
CA LEU A 310 60.95 5.77 5.98
C LEU A 310 59.42 5.98 6.11
#